data_AF-A0AAE4G265-F1
#
_entry.id   AF-A0AAE4G265-F1
#
_cell.length_a   1.000
_cell.length_b   1.000
_cell.length_c   1.000
_cell.angle_alpha   90.00
_cell.angle_beta   90.00
_cell.angle_gamma   90.00
#
_symmetry.space_group_name_H-M   'P 1'
#
loop_
_entity.id
_entity.type
_entity.pdbx_description
1 polymer ?
#
loop_
_entity_poly.entity_id
_entity_poly.type
_entity_poly.pdbx_seq_one_letter_code
_entity_poly.pdbx_strand_id
1 'polypeptide(L)'
;MDGNPRTPSEISLNTPPEDEVASAEPDTVSAVLPPQRRRRLLKAISSKFSGVRRLRDFGSRHRARLIVAGAMSLVLGVFSCGFLTGWIVKEEVAVHRSEPRPTVVEIPVLDTQADSRVPDVRGMETAVAKQALADLDIDPNAVKIREVEWAGTPGVVVAQEPVGGEQVTGSLTLSVSKQASVPEVTGKKKKDAIDALQALGAEVTVTEQYSASATTGTVLSVSPQVGSPLDSSVQLVVAESGGSILLSSVNTAGSGSSCSTGTNISMNGTSYKEALACSGGYSSKESMYAWVLGRHASTFSTTVGLADSGKTDATATVRILADGNEVARADVAYGKPAKVNADVSNALRLEIAVSSKNGDTVYLGDALVKGTTAQIDQLEAEK
;
A
#
# COMPACT_ATOMS: atom_id res chain seq x y z
N MET A 1 78.85 18.44 -18.80
CA MET A 1 80.05 17.62 -18.54
C MET A 1 80.04 17.29 -17.06
N ASP A 2 79.91 16.08 -16.55
CA ASP A 2 79.59 14.74 -17.03
C ASP A 2 79.18 14.03 -15.72
N GLY A 3 78.07 13.32 -15.61
CA GLY A 3 77.91 12.04 -16.27
C GLY A 3 78.69 10.98 -15.49
N ASN A 4 78.05 10.33 -14.50
CA ASN A 4 78.42 8.96 -14.17
C ASN A 4 77.16 8.12 -13.90
N PRO A 5 76.82 7.21 -14.84
CA PRO A 5 75.79 6.19 -14.69
C PRO A 5 76.40 4.85 -14.27
N ARG A 6 75.61 3.96 -13.64
CA ARG A 6 75.78 2.48 -13.67
C ARG A 6 74.53 1.80 -13.08
N THR A 7 73.60 1.54 -13.99
CA THR A 7 72.85 0.31 -14.37
C THR A 7 73.10 -1.04 -13.59
N PRO A 8 72.43 -2.17 -13.93
CA PRO A 8 71.35 -2.79 -13.13
C PRO A 8 71.62 -4.29 -12.85
N SER A 9 70.77 -5.00 -12.10
CA SER A 9 70.71 -6.49 -12.07
C SER A 9 69.35 -6.91 -11.50
N GLU A 10 68.46 -7.45 -12.34
CA GLU A 10 68.08 -8.88 -12.43
C GLU A 10 67.24 -9.38 -11.24
N ILE A 11 65.92 -9.55 -11.43
CA ILE A 11 65.24 -10.81 -11.79
C ILE A 11 65.50 -11.92 -10.76
N SER A 12 64.49 -12.26 -9.97
CA SER A 12 64.25 -13.65 -9.60
C SER A 12 62.76 -13.92 -9.39
N LEU A 13 62.25 -14.80 -10.25
CA LEU A 13 61.09 -15.67 -10.05
C LEU A 13 61.14 -16.33 -8.66
N ASN A 14 59.97 -16.57 -8.05
CA ASN A 14 59.68 -17.80 -7.30
C ASN A 14 58.18 -17.92 -6.94
N THR A 15 57.50 -18.78 -7.67
CA THR A 15 56.46 -19.74 -7.22
C THR A 15 57.13 -21.12 -7.16
N PRO A 16 56.55 -22.23 -6.64
CA PRO A 16 55.47 -22.51 -5.69
C PRO A 16 56.02 -23.42 -4.53
N PRO A 17 55.28 -24.31 -3.81
CA PRO A 17 54.59 -25.47 -4.40
C PRO A 17 53.14 -25.70 -3.90
N GLU A 18 52.37 -26.30 -4.81
CA GLU A 18 51.23 -27.17 -4.51
C GLU A 18 51.75 -28.47 -3.88
N ASP A 19 51.02 -29.03 -2.92
CA ASP A 19 50.99 -30.48 -2.74
C ASP A 19 49.57 -30.91 -2.36
N GLU A 20 49.10 -31.86 -3.16
CA GLU A 20 47.88 -32.65 -3.07
C GLU A 20 47.80 -33.46 -1.78
N VAL A 21 46.60 -33.68 -1.22
CA VAL A 21 46.16 -35.03 -0.79
C VAL A 21 44.61 -35.14 -0.84
N ALA A 22 44.15 -35.98 -1.77
CA ALA A 22 43.06 -36.99 -1.72
C ALA A 22 41.74 -36.68 -0.99
N SER A 23 40.59 -36.65 -1.68
CA SER A 23 39.78 -37.82 -2.13
C SER A 23 39.25 -38.70 -1.00
N ALA A 24 37.95 -38.55 -0.66
CA ALA A 24 37.09 -39.63 -0.16
C ALA A 24 35.59 -39.22 -0.18
N GLU A 25 34.91 -39.54 -1.27
CA GLU A 25 33.54 -40.10 -1.26
C GLU A 25 33.67 -41.50 -1.91
N PRO A 26 32.69 -42.41 -1.83
CA PRO A 26 31.39 -42.38 -1.16
C PRO A 26 31.19 -43.61 -0.24
N ASP A 27 30.15 -43.63 0.60
CA ASP A 27 29.30 -44.83 0.69
C ASP A 27 28.01 -44.63 1.50
N THR A 28 27.01 -45.31 0.95
CA THR A 28 25.61 -45.45 1.30
C THR A 28 25.34 -46.04 2.69
N VAL A 29 24.14 -45.77 3.26
CA VAL A 29 23.11 -46.79 3.62
C VAL A 29 21.94 -46.15 4.41
N SER A 30 20.78 -46.18 3.76
CA SER A 30 19.42 -46.55 4.21
C SER A 30 18.69 -45.94 5.42
N ALA A 31 17.42 -45.61 5.09
CA ALA A 31 16.18 -45.67 5.88
C ALA A 31 16.03 -44.62 6.99
N VAL A 32 14.96 -43.81 7.04
CA VAL A 32 13.57 -44.24 7.28
C VAL A 32 12.56 -43.28 6.62
N LEU A 33 11.49 -43.87 6.08
CA LEU A 33 10.37 -43.30 5.31
C LEU A 33 9.40 -42.40 6.12
N PRO A 34 8.62 -41.53 5.44
CA PRO A 34 7.49 -40.79 6.00
C PRO A 34 6.17 -41.58 5.86
N PRO A 35 5.04 -41.07 6.41
CA PRO A 35 3.78 -41.31 5.71
C PRO A 35 2.92 -40.05 5.55
N GLN A 36 2.64 -39.75 4.28
CA GLN A 36 1.39 -39.10 3.88
C GLN A 36 0.20 -40.04 4.10
N ARG A 37 -0.95 -39.51 4.53
CA ARG A 37 -2.25 -40.15 4.32
C ARG A 37 -3.33 -39.12 3.99
N ARG A 38 -3.65 -39.01 2.71
CA ARG A 38 -5.00 -38.68 2.22
C ARG A 38 -5.83 -39.98 2.23
N ARG A 39 -7.07 -39.93 2.73
CA ARG A 39 -8.08 -40.96 2.42
C ARG A 39 -9.42 -40.33 2.05
N ARG A 40 -9.88 -40.75 0.87
CA ARG A 40 -11.19 -40.52 0.27
C ARG A 40 -12.25 -41.41 0.96
N LEU A 41 -13.42 -40.82 1.23
CA LEU A 41 -14.76 -41.24 0.78
C LEU A 41 -15.05 -42.75 0.59
N LEU A 42 -15.99 -43.29 1.40
CA LEU A 42 -17.34 -43.77 1.01
C LEU A 42 -17.84 -45.01 1.79
N LYS A 43 -19.15 -44.94 2.09
CA LYS A 43 -20.15 -46.02 2.20
C LYS A 43 -19.97 -47.09 3.28
N ALA A 44 -20.78 -46.95 4.32
CA ALA A 44 -21.38 -48.07 5.03
C ALA A 44 -22.84 -48.22 4.56
N ILE A 45 -23.14 -49.29 3.83
CA ILE A 45 -24.49 -49.82 3.63
C ILE A 45 -24.47 -51.20 4.28
N SER A 46 -25.27 -51.36 5.34
CA SER A 46 -25.51 -52.65 5.98
C SER A 46 -26.68 -53.35 5.30
N SER A 47 -26.46 -54.53 4.73
CA SER A 47 -27.54 -55.49 4.47
C SER A 47 -27.13 -56.86 5.01
N LYS A 48 -28.02 -57.40 5.85
CA LYS A 48 -27.86 -58.68 6.54
C LYS A 48 -28.11 -59.85 5.60
N PHE A 49 -27.39 -60.91 5.94
CA PHE A 49 -27.40 -62.24 5.37
C PHE A 49 -28.77 -62.93 5.32
N SER A 50 -28.82 -63.80 4.31
CA SER A 50 -29.83 -64.77 3.93
C SER A 50 -30.07 -65.92 4.93
N GLY A 51 -31.31 -66.40 4.97
CA GLY A 51 -31.63 -67.76 4.56
C GLY A 51 -32.05 -68.75 5.66
N VAL A 52 -33.22 -69.40 5.48
CA VAL A 52 -33.43 -70.83 5.81
C VAL A 52 -34.44 -71.44 4.82
N ARG A 53 -34.02 -72.57 4.25
CA ARG A 53 -34.73 -73.55 3.40
C ARG A 53 -35.82 -74.32 4.17
N ARG A 54 -36.88 -74.77 3.50
CA ARG A 54 -37.02 -76.19 3.06
C ARG A 54 -38.31 -76.48 2.27
N LEU A 55 -38.15 -77.42 1.34
CA LEU A 55 -39.07 -78.00 0.36
C LEU A 55 -39.91 -79.16 0.95
N ARG A 56 -40.83 -79.67 0.08
CA ARG A 56 -41.62 -80.93 0.11
C ARG A 56 -42.92 -80.86 0.92
N ASP A 57 -44.06 -81.38 0.47
CA ASP A 57 -44.30 -82.51 -0.42
C ASP A 57 -45.63 -82.40 -1.20
N PHE A 58 -45.66 -83.14 -2.31
CA PHE A 58 -46.78 -83.42 -3.20
C PHE A 58 -47.83 -84.32 -2.52
N GLY A 59 -49.12 -84.16 -2.83
CA GLY A 59 -50.11 -85.16 -2.38
C GLY A 59 -51.56 -84.88 -2.74
N SER A 60 -51.96 -85.35 -3.92
CA SER A 60 -53.33 -85.79 -4.29
C SER A 60 -54.53 -84.89 -3.93
N ARG A 61 -55.11 -84.17 -4.89
CA ARG A 61 -56.06 -84.69 -5.89
C ARG A 61 -57.43 -85.10 -5.33
N HIS A 62 -58.41 -84.33 -5.79
CA HIS A 62 -59.75 -84.77 -6.16
C HIS A 62 -60.75 -85.11 -5.06
N ARG A 63 -61.20 -84.14 -4.25
CA ARG A 63 -62.61 -84.09 -3.77
C ARG A 63 -63.25 -82.69 -3.67
N ALA A 64 -62.48 -81.59 -3.77
CA ALA A 64 -63.02 -80.23 -3.61
C ALA A 64 -63.24 -79.46 -4.94
N ARG A 65 -63.37 -80.15 -6.09
CA ARG A 65 -63.58 -79.52 -7.42
C ARG A 65 -65.02 -79.53 -7.93
N LEU A 66 -66.02 -79.85 -7.11
CA LEU A 66 -67.43 -79.87 -7.55
C LEU A 66 -68.38 -78.94 -6.79
N ILE A 67 -67.90 -78.14 -5.83
CA ILE A 67 -68.78 -77.19 -5.09
C ILE A 67 -68.52 -75.72 -5.47
N VAL A 68 -67.35 -75.37 -6.01
CA VAL A 68 -67.01 -73.97 -6.37
C VAL A 68 -67.44 -73.59 -7.80
N ALA A 69 -67.65 -74.57 -8.71
CA ALA A 69 -68.09 -74.30 -10.08
C ALA A 69 -69.59 -73.93 -10.19
N GLY A 70 -70.41 -74.28 -9.19
CA GLY A 70 -71.85 -73.97 -9.18
C GLY A 70 -72.17 -72.53 -8.78
N ALA A 71 -71.34 -71.87 -7.97
CA ALA A 71 -71.60 -70.52 -7.47
C ALA A 71 -71.14 -69.40 -8.43
N MET A 72 -70.24 -69.69 -9.38
CA MET A 72 -69.68 -68.68 -10.29
C MET A 72 -70.50 -68.46 -11.57
N SER A 73 -71.49 -69.32 -11.87
CA SER A 73 -72.37 -69.15 -13.04
C SER A 73 -73.63 -68.30 -12.75
N LEU A 74 -73.97 -68.05 -11.48
CA LEU A 74 -75.16 -67.26 -11.11
C LEU A 74 -74.85 -65.74 -10.98
N VAL A 75 -73.57 -65.35 -10.88
CA VAL A 75 -73.14 -63.94 -10.83
C VAL A 75 -72.87 -63.34 -12.22
N LEU A 76 -72.55 -64.16 -13.22
CA LEU A 76 -72.29 -63.72 -14.61
C LEU A 76 -73.55 -63.46 -15.45
N GLY A 77 -74.73 -63.91 -15.00
CA GLY A 77 -76.02 -63.69 -15.70
C GLY A 77 -76.71 -62.37 -15.38
N VAL A 78 -76.35 -61.68 -14.28
CA VAL A 78 -76.99 -60.42 -13.86
C VAL A 78 -76.25 -59.18 -14.40
N PHE A 79 -74.99 -59.31 -14.82
CA PHE A 79 -74.18 -58.20 -15.34
C PHE A 79 -74.37 -57.91 -16.84
N SER A 80 -74.93 -58.85 -17.61
CA SER A 80 -75.09 -58.70 -19.07
C SER A 80 -76.37 -57.97 -19.49
N CYS A 81 -77.40 -57.88 -18.64
CA CYS A 81 -78.61 -57.10 -18.95
C CYS A 81 -78.51 -55.59 -18.60
N GLY A 82 -77.56 -55.17 -17.75
CA GLY A 82 -77.40 -53.77 -17.35
C GLY A 82 -76.57 -52.91 -18.30
N PHE A 83 -75.82 -53.52 -19.24
CA PHE A 83 -74.88 -52.80 -20.10
C PHE A 83 -75.48 -52.34 -21.44
N LEU A 84 -76.59 -52.96 -21.88
CA LEU A 84 -77.23 -52.64 -23.16
C LEU A 84 -78.25 -51.48 -23.09
N THR A 85 -78.80 -51.14 -21.92
CA THR A 85 -79.77 -50.05 -21.78
C THR A 85 -79.14 -48.68 -21.46
N GLY A 86 -77.89 -48.64 -21.01
CA GLY A 86 -77.19 -47.40 -20.64
C GLY A 86 -76.48 -46.65 -21.78
N TRP A 87 -76.24 -47.31 -22.92
CA TRP A 87 -75.54 -46.69 -24.05
C TRP A 87 -76.47 -45.91 -25.01
N ILE A 88 -77.76 -46.25 -25.07
CA ILE A 88 -78.70 -45.63 -26.04
C ILE A 88 -79.35 -44.33 -25.54
N VAL A 89 -79.24 -43.99 -24.25
CA VAL A 89 -79.80 -42.72 -23.70
C VAL A 89 -78.77 -41.58 -23.69
N LYS A 90 -77.49 -41.85 -23.93
CA LYS A 90 -76.44 -40.81 -23.91
C LYS A 90 -76.28 -40.04 -25.23
N GLU A 91 -76.92 -40.51 -26.31
CA GLU A 91 -76.74 -39.93 -27.65
C GLU A 91 -77.89 -39.02 -28.14
N GLU A 92 -78.96 -38.82 -27.36
CA GLU A 92 -80.04 -37.88 -27.67
C GLU A 92 -80.01 -36.55 -26.89
N VAL A 93 -79.02 -36.33 -26.02
CA VAL A 93 -78.69 -34.96 -25.53
C VAL A 93 -77.51 -34.43 -26.33
N ALA A 94 -77.69 -34.46 -27.65
CA ALA A 94 -76.97 -33.57 -28.52
C ALA A 94 -77.55 -32.15 -28.33
N VAL A 95 -76.67 -31.17 -28.55
CA VAL A 95 -77.05 -29.83 -29.02
C VAL A 95 -77.80 -28.96 -27.99
N HIS A 96 -77.05 -28.19 -27.19
CA HIS A 96 -77.30 -26.75 -26.90
C HIS A 96 -76.42 -26.28 -25.73
N ARG A 97 -75.13 -26.06 -25.99
CA ARG A 97 -74.32 -25.00 -25.32
C ARG A 97 -72.93 -24.97 -25.93
N SER A 98 -72.83 -24.32 -27.08
CA SER A 98 -71.55 -23.88 -27.63
C SER A 98 -71.82 -22.58 -28.38
N GLU A 99 -72.33 -21.57 -27.67
CA GLU A 99 -72.11 -20.21 -28.14
C GLU A 99 -70.61 -19.91 -27.97
N PRO A 100 -69.92 -19.43 -29.01
CA PRO A 100 -68.56 -18.97 -28.85
C PRO A 100 -68.65 -17.69 -28.02
N ARG A 101 -68.36 -17.80 -26.71
CA ARG A 101 -68.04 -16.60 -25.95
C ARG A 101 -66.85 -15.96 -26.67
N PRO A 102 -66.91 -14.68 -27.07
CA PRO A 102 -65.74 -14.03 -27.63
C PRO A 102 -64.62 -14.23 -26.62
N THR A 103 -63.50 -14.77 -27.08
CA THR A 103 -62.28 -14.79 -26.29
C THR A 103 -61.95 -13.33 -26.04
N VAL A 104 -62.31 -12.81 -24.87
CA VAL A 104 -61.76 -11.56 -24.38
C VAL A 104 -60.29 -11.89 -24.18
N VAL A 105 -59.50 -11.55 -25.19
CA VAL A 105 -58.07 -11.38 -25.04
C VAL A 105 -57.97 -10.18 -24.11
N GLU A 106 -57.89 -10.43 -22.80
CA GLU A 106 -57.23 -9.48 -21.92
C GLU A 106 -55.81 -9.38 -22.45
N ILE A 107 -55.58 -8.36 -23.28
CA ILE A 107 -54.25 -7.83 -23.46
C ILE A 107 -53.81 -7.55 -22.03
N PRO A 108 -52.79 -8.26 -21.48
CA PRO A 108 -52.26 -7.86 -20.20
C PRO A 108 -51.92 -6.39 -20.38
N VAL A 109 -52.59 -5.51 -19.63
CA VAL A 109 -52.11 -4.14 -19.49
C VAL A 109 -50.67 -4.35 -19.06
N LEU A 110 -49.73 -4.03 -19.94
CA LEU A 110 -48.33 -3.94 -19.55
C LEU A 110 -48.39 -3.06 -18.32
N ASP A 111 -48.07 -3.63 -17.17
CA ASP A 111 -47.91 -2.86 -15.95
C ASP A 111 -46.66 -2.00 -16.20
N THR A 112 -46.83 -0.87 -16.88
CA THR A 112 -45.77 0.07 -17.26
C THR A 112 -45.17 0.75 -16.02
N GLN A 113 -45.56 0.34 -14.82
CA GLN A 113 -44.96 0.77 -13.55
C GLN A 113 -43.79 -0.10 -13.08
N ALA A 114 -43.48 -1.20 -13.77
CA ALA A 114 -42.25 -1.96 -13.51
C ALA A 114 -41.13 -1.48 -14.44
N ASP A 115 -40.08 -0.88 -13.83
CA ASP A 115 -38.73 -0.60 -14.39
C ASP A 115 -38.36 0.86 -14.74
N SER A 116 -38.94 1.89 -14.11
CA SER A 116 -38.35 3.25 -14.18
C SER A 116 -37.16 3.40 -13.21
N ARG A 117 -36.10 2.62 -13.44
CA ARG A 117 -34.82 2.75 -12.72
C ARG A 117 -33.93 3.79 -13.40
N VAL A 118 -33.32 4.67 -12.61
CA VAL A 118 -32.40 5.68 -13.11
C VAL A 118 -31.15 4.99 -13.69
N PRO A 119 -30.72 5.29 -14.93
CA PRO A 119 -29.42 4.82 -15.43
C PRO A 119 -28.26 5.54 -14.70
N ASP A 120 -27.10 4.90 -14.58
CA ASP A 120 -25.89 5.60 -14.11
C ASP A 120 -25.29 6.41 -15.27
N VAL A 121 -25.43 7.73 -15.20
CA VAL A 121 -24.89 8.69 -16.17
C VAL A 121 -23.63 9.39 -15.66
N ARG A 122 -23.05 8.95 -14.53
CA ARG A 122 -21.77 9.49 -14.04
C ARG A 122 -20.65 9.23 -15.06
N GLY A 123 -19.78 10.22 -15.22
CA GLY A 123 -18.71 10.21 -16.22
C GLY A 123 -19.18 10.61 -17.63
N MET A 124 -20.48 10.76 -17.89
CA MET A 124 -20.99 11.24 -19.17
C MET A 124 -20.97 12.77 -19.24
N GLU A 125 -20.76 13.32 -20.42
CA GLU A 125 -20.99 14.74 -20.70
C GLU A 125 -22.48 15.08 -20.52
N THR A 126 -22.79 16.30 -20.09
CA THR A 126 -24.16 16.70 -19.73
C THR A 126 -25.18 16.48 -20.86
N ALA A 127 -24.80 16.76 -22.11
CA ALA A 127 -25.67 16.54 -23.27
C ALA A 127 -25.95 15.04 -23.51
N VAL A 128 -24.91 14.21 -23.40
CA VAL A 128 -25.00 12.76 -23.55
C VAL A 128 -25.82 12.15 -22.41
N ALA A 129 -25.60 12.60 -21.17
CA ALA A 129 -26.37 12.17 -20.01
C ALA A 129 -27.87 12.47 -20.17
N LYS A 130 -28.23 13.67 -20.65
CA LYS A 130 -29.64 14.02 -20.92
C LYS A 130 -30.26 13.15 -22.02
N GLN A 131 -29.51 12.83 -23.07
CA GLN A 131 -29.99 11.94 -24.12
C GLN A 131 -30.23 10.52 -23.58
N ALA A 132 -29.28 9.99 -22.80
CA ALA A 132 -29.42 8.67 -22.19
C ALA A 132 -30.63 8.56 -21.24
N LEU A 133 -30.97 9.66 -20.56
CA LEU A 133 -32.18 9.76 -19.74
C LEU A 133 -33.45 9.81 -20.60
N ALA A 134 -33.45 10.62 -21.67
CA ALA A 134 -34.58 10.73 -22.58
C ALA A 134 -34.91 9.41 -23.28
N ASP A 135 -33.90 8.59 -23.61
CA ASP A 135 -34.07 7.26 -24.22
C ASP A 135 -34.79 6.26 -23.29
N LEU A 136 -34.89 6.56 -21.99
CA LEU A 136 -35.61 5.78 -20.98
C LEU A 136 -36.92 6.46 -20.52
N ASP A 137 -37.47 7.35 -21.36
CA ASP A 137 -38.69 8.12 -21.08
C ASP A 137 -38.59 9.02 -19.83
N ILE A 138 -37.37 9.36 -19.39
CA ILE A 138 -37.14 10.35 -18.33
C ILE A 138 -37.03 11.73 -18.98
N ASP A 139 -37.95 12.65 -18.67
CA ASP A 139 -37.96 14.00 -19.25
C ASP A 139 -36.65 14.75 -18.92
N PRO A 140 -35.81 15.07 -19.93
CA PRO A 140 -34.54 15.75 -19.70
C PRO A 140 -34.70 17.20 -19.19
N ASN A 141 -35.89 17.80 -19.32
CA ASN A 141 -36.19 19.15 -18.81
C ASN A 141 -36.57 19.14 -17.34
N ALA A 142 -37.03 18.01 -16.80
CA ALA A 142 -37.32 17.85 -15.37
C ALA A 142 -36.05 17.63 -14.52
N VAL A 143 -34.90 17.40 -15.17
CA VAL A 143 -33.60 17.15 -14.52
C VAL A 143 -33.00 18.46 -14.01
N LYS A 144 -32.73 18.51 -12.69
CA LYS A 144 -32.05 19.64 -12.06
C LYS A 144 -30.55 19.51 -12.22
N ILE A 145 -29.88 20.56 -12.72
CA ILE A 145 -28.42 20.61 -12.80
C ILE A 145 -27.89 21.45 -11.64
N ARG A 146 -26.89 20.91 -10.93
CA ARG A 146 -26.10 21.63 -9.93
C ARG A 146 -24.64 21.61 -10.36
N GLU A 147 -24.04 22.78 -10.57
CA GLU A 147 -22.61 22.87 -10.81
C GLU A 147 -21.84 22.68 -9.50
N VAL A 148 -20.77 21.88 -9.54
CA VAL A 148 -19.87 21.66 -8.41
C VAL A 148 -18.43 21.79 -8.88
N GLU A 149 -17.57 22.42 -8.07
CA GLU A 149 -16.14 22.46 -8.37
C GLU A 149 -15.55 21.05 -8.29
N TRP A 150 -14.95 20.60 -9.39
CA TRP A 150 -14.43 19.25 -9.51
C TRP A 150 -13.19 19.21 -10.41
N ALA A 151 -12.35 18.20 -10.16
CA ALA A 151 -11.13 17.93 -10.90
C ALA A 151 -11.40 17.34 -12.30
N GLY A 152 -10.56 17.70 -13.27
CA GLY A 152 -10.66 17.22 -14.64
C GLY A 152 -11.59 18.06 -15.52
N THR A 153 -12.16 17.41 -16.54
CA THR A 153 -12.92 18.09 -17.59
C THR A 153 -14.24 18.67 -17.06
N PRO A 154 -14.53 19.96 -17.30
CA PRO A 154 -15.83 20.56 -16.96
C PRO A 154 -16.95 20.03 -17.86
N GLY A 155 -18.20 20.09 -17.38
CA GLY A 155 -19.38 19.64 -18.13
C GLY A 155 -19.71 18.15 -18.01
N VAL A 156 -18.99 17.41 -17.17
CA VAL A 156 -19.18 15.97 -16.93
C VAL A 156 -20.03 15.74 -15.68
N VAL A 157 -20.92 14.76 -15.70
CA VAL A 157 -21.70 14.40 -14.52
C VAL A 157 -20.81 13.67 -13.52
N VAL A 158 -20.62 14.23 -12.33
CA VAL A 158 -19.76 13.66 -11.27
C VAL A 158 -20.56 12.93 -10.20
N ALA A 159 -21.81 13.33 -10.01
CA ALA A 159 -22.74 12.64 -9.12
C ALA A 159 -24.17 12.80 -9.64
N GLN A 160 -25.02 11.85 -9.27
CA GLN A 160 -26.44 11.87 -9.57
C GLN A 160 -27.24 11.44 -8.34
N GLU A 161 -28.44 11.97 -8.21
CA GLU A 161 -29.40 11.63 -7.16
C GLU A 161 -30.80 11.56 -7.78
N PRO A 162 -31.48 10.40 -7.79
CA PRO A 162 -31.10 9.12 -7.20
C PRO A 162 -29.87 8.46 -7.88
N VAL A 163 -29.19 7.56 -7.17
CA VAL A 163 -28.07 6.80 -7.76
C VAL A 163 -28.56 5.78 -8.79
N GLY A 164 -27.67 5.37 -9.70
CA GLY A 164 -28.02 4.43 -10.76
C GLY A 164 -28.62 3.13 -10.22
N GLY A 165 -29.72 2.69 -10.81
CA GLY A 165 -30.48 1.51 -10.41
C GLY A 165 -31.59 1.76 -9.40
N GLU A 166 -31.70 2.95 -8.82
CA GLU A 166 -32.82 3.32 -7.94
C GLU A 166 -34.05 3.76 -8.72
N GLN A 167 -35.22 3.69 -8.09
CA GLN A 167 -36.50 4.09 -8.69
C GLN A 167 -36.59 5.61 -8.79
N VAL A 168 -37.02 6.12 -9.95
CA VAL A 168 -37.35 7.55 -10.12
C VAL A 168 -38.68 7.84 -9.40
N THR A 169 -38.63 8.18 -8.11
CA THR A 169 -39.84 8.52 -7.33
C THR A 169 -40.13 10.02 -7.27
N GLY A 170 -39.26 10.85 -7.86
CA GLY A 170 -39.31 12.30 -7.79
C GLY A 170 -38.33 12.99 -8.75
N SER A 171 -37.76 14.13 -8.33
CA SER A 171 -36.85 14.91 -9.19
C SER A 171 -35.43 14.31 -9.23
N LEU A 172 -34.91 14.07 -10.44
CA LEU A 172 -33.52 13.70 -10.70
C LEU A 172 -32.62 14.94 -10.68
N THR A 173 -31.54 14.89 -9.90
CA THR A 173 -30.53 15.96 -9.83
C THR A 173 -29.18 15.44 -10.30
N LEU A 174 -28.56 16.11 -11.28
CA LEU A 174 -27.20 15.83 -11.75
C LEU A 174 -26.25 16.90 -11.20
N SER A 175 -25.18 16.45 -10.55
CA SER A 175 -24.05 17.31 -10.20
C SER A 175 -23.05 17.28 -11.35
N VAL A 176 -22.79 18.45 -11.94
CA VAL A 176 -21.95 18.59 -13.14
C VAL A 176 -20.66 19.31 -12.76
N SER A 177 -19.53 18.81 -13.26
CA SER A 177 -18.21 19.38 -13.00
C SER A 177 -18.10 20.78 -13.56
N LYS A 178 -17.67 21.70 -12.70
CA LYS A 178 -17.11 22.99 -13.05
C LYS A 178 -15.62 22.94 -12.72
N GLN A 179 -14.79 23.50 -13.60
CA GLN A 179 -13.33 23.45 -13.45
C GLN A 179 -12.90 23.99 -12.07
N ALA A 180 -12.42 23.10 -11.20
CA ALA A 180 -11.76 23.49 -9.96
C ALA A 180 -10.34 24.00 -10.25
N SER A 181 -9.78 24.75 -9.30
CA SER A 181 -8.37 25.17 -9.30
C SER A 181 -7.61 24.43 -8.21
N VAL A 182 -6.30 24.23 -8.40
CA VAL A 182 -5.44 23.60 -7.40
C VAL A 182 -5.40 24.48 -6.15
N PRO A 183 -5.84 23.97 -4.98
CA PRO A 183 -5.85 24.73 -3.72
C PRO A 183 -4.43 24.93 -3.16
N GLU A 184 -4.28 25.89 -2.24
CA GLU A 184 -3.01 26.11 -1.54
C GLU A 184 -2.75 24.98 -0.54
N VAL A 185 -1.93 24.01 -0.95
CA VAL A 185 -1.55 22.83 -0.17
C VAL A 185 -0.08 22.79 0.21
N THR A 186 0.73 23.71 -0.31
CA THR A 186 2.16 23.80 -0.02
C THR A 186 2.36 24.15 1.46
N GLY A 187 3.31 23.50 2.12
CA GLY A 187 3.56 23.70 3.55
C GLY A 187 2.53 23.07 4.50
N LYS A 188 1.43 22.50 3.98
CA LYS A 188 0.48 21.71 4.80
C LYS A 188 1.01 20.30 5.05
N LYS A 189 0.35 19.60 5.98
CA LYS A 189 0.61 18.17 6.19
C LYS A 189 0.09 17.36 5.01
N LYS A 190 0.81 16.28 4.67
CA LYS A 190 0.46 15.32 3.61
C LYS A 190 -1.01 14.90 3.67
N LYS A 191 -1.51 14.56 4.86
CA LYS A 191 -2.91 14.17 5.05
C LYS A 191 -3.88 15.28 4.64
N ASP A 192 -3.71 16.48 5.19
CA ASP A 192 -4.62 17.60 4.93
C ASP A 192 -4.62 18.01 3.45
N ALA A 193 -3.45 17.94 2.80
CA ALA A 193 -3.31 18.21 1.38
C ALA A 193 -4.02 17.17 0.51
N ILE A 194 -3.88 15.88 0.83
CA ILE A 194 -4.57 14.79 0.14
C ILE A 194 -6.08 14.94 0.33
N ASP A 195 -6.55 15.15 1.56
CA ASP A 195 -7.98 15.28 1.87
C ASP A 195 -8.59 16.47 1.09
N ALA A 196 -7.89 17.61 1.01
CA ALA A 196 -8.35 18.78 0.26
C ALA A 196 -8.45 18.55 -1.26
N LEU A 197 -7.47 17.84 -1.85
CA LEU A 197 -7.47 17.52 -3.27
C LEU A 197 -8.51 16.44 -3.62
N GLN A 198 -8.65 15.41 -2.79
CA GLN A 198 -9.63 14.34 -2.98
C GLN A 198 -11.07 14.82 -2.79
N ALA A 199 -11.31 15.81 -1.92
CA ALA A 199 -12.62 16.45 -1.79
C ALA A 199 -13.10 17.13 -3.09
N LEU A 200 -12.16 17.50 -3.96
CA LEU A 200 -12.43 18.04 -5.28
C LEU A 200 -12.42 16.96 -6.38
N GLY A 201 -12.29 15.68 -6.01
CA GLY A 201 -12.31 14.57 -6.95
C GLY A 201 -11.00 14.29 -7.66
N ALA A 202 -9.88 14.90 -7.22
CA ALA A 202 -8.56 14.61 -7.79
C ALA A 202 -7.96 13.33 -7.19
N GLU A 203 -7.34 12.52 -8.04
CA GLU A 203 -6.47 11.42 -7.66
C GLU A 203 -5.08 11.95 -7.34
N VAL A 204 -4.54 11.58 -6.18
CA VAL A 204 -3.29 12.14 -5.67
C VAL A 204 -2.20 11.10 -5.66
N THR A 205 -1.13 11.34 -6.42
CA THR A 205 0.10 10.57 -6.38
C THR A 205 1.11 11.28 -5.50
N VAL A 206 1.65 10.59 -4.49
CA VAL A 206 2.65 11.17 -3.59
C VAL A 206 4.03 10.63 -3.91
N THR A 207 4.98 11.55 -4.05
CA THR A 207 6.42 11.28 -4.09
C THR A 207 7.07 11.88 -2.87
N GLU A 208 7.99 11.14 -2.26
CA GLU A 208 8.70 11.58 -1.08
C GLU A 208 10.10 12.05 -1.48
N GLN A 209 10.53 13.17 -0.91
CA GLN A 209 11.80 13.78 -1.19
C GLN A 209 12.43 14.27 0.11
N TYR A 210 13.70 13.94 0.30
CA TYR A 210 14.47 14.47 1.42
C TYR A 210 14.46 16.01 1.39
N SER A 211 14.14 16.61 2.54
CA SER A 211 14.27 18.05 2.74
C SER A 211 14.82 18.32 4.13
N ALA A 212 15.95 19.01 4.20
CA ALA A 212 16.58 19.40 5.46
C ALA A 212 15.86 20.55 6.17
N SER A 213 15.14 21.38 5.42
CA SER A 213 14.47 22.58 5.92
C SER A 213 13.02 22.35 6.29
N ALA A 214 12.35 21.37 5.67
CA ALA A 214 10.96 21.06 5.93
C ALA A 214 10.82 19.96 6.99
N THR A 215 9.79 20.09 7.83
CA THR A 215 9.40 18.99 8.72
C THR A 215 8.92 17.80 7.89
N THR A 216 9.31 16.58 8.27
CA THR A 216 8.83 15.34 7.66
C THR A 216 7.30 15.30 7.59
N GLY A 217 6.78 14.86 6.44
CA GLY A 217 5.36 14.79 6.14
C GLY A 217 4.74 16.13 5.71
N THR A 218 5.53 17.19 5.51
CA THR A 218 5.07 18.47 4.97
C THR A 218 5.17 18.49 3.45
N VAL A 219 4.15 19.02 2.76
CA VAL A 219 4.16 19.17 1.30
C VAL A 219 5.17 20.23 0.87
N LEU A 220 6.07 19.84 -0.03
CA LEU A 220 7.09 20.70 -0.63
C LEU A 220 6.56 21.38 -1.91
N SER A 221 5.83 20.63 -2.73
CA SER A 221 5.26 21.14 -3.97
C SER A 221 4.09 20.28 -4.46
N VAL A 222 3.31 20.85 -5.39
CA VAL A 222 2.19 20.22 -6.07
C VAL A 222 2.28 20.49 -7.57
N SER A 223 1.91 19.51 -8.39
CA SER A 223 1.83 19.62 -9.85
C SER A 223 0.50 19.04 -10.34
N PRO A 224 -0.33 19.80 -11.07
CA PRO A 224 -0.15 21.20 -11.48
C PRO A 224 0.00 22.19 -10.31
N GLN A 225 0.59 23.36 -10.57
CA GLN A 225 0.90 24.37 -9.53
C GLN A 225 -0.37 25.01 -8.93
N VAL A 226 -0.27 25.56 -7.72
CA VAL A 226 -1.40 26.22 -7.05
C VAL A 226 -2.05 27.28 -7.94
N GLY A 227 -3.38 27.31 -7.96
CA GLY A 227 -4.17 28.24 -8.77
C GLY A 227 -4.33 27.86 -10.24
N SER A 228 -3.62 26.84 -10.74
CA SER A 228 -3.86 26.30 -12.08
C SER A 228 -5.11 25.41 -12.11
N PRO A 229 -5.66 25.09 -13.30
CA PRO A 229 -6.77 24.15 -13.43
C PRO A 229 -6.44 22.81 -12.75
N LEU A 230 -7.36 22.32 -11.92
CA LEU A 230 -7.21 21.06 -11.22
C LEU A 230 -7.47 19.90 -12.18
N ASP A 231 -6.42 19.17 -12.52
CA ASP A 231 -6.50 17.93 -13.29
C ASP A 231 -7.05 16.78 -12.45
N SER A 232 -7.60 15.76 -13.12
CA SER A 232 -8.05 14.52 -12.45
C SER A 232 -6.93 13.81 -11.71
N SER A 233 -5.67 13.99 -12.11
CA SER A 233 -4.49 13.45 -11.45
C SER A 233 -3.56 14.57 -11.02
N VAL A 234 -3.13 14.55 -9.75
CA VAL A 234 -2.22 15.54 -9.17
C VAL A 234 -1.04 14.83 -8.52
N GLN A 235 0.16 15.36 -8.72
CA GLN A 235 1.36 14.91 -8.06
C GLN A 235 1.68 15.81 -6.86
N LEU A 236 1.91 15.21 -5.69
CA LEU A 236 2.44 15.86 -4.50
C LEU A 236 3.87 15.42 -4.24
N VAL A 237 4.73 16.37 -3.92
CA VAL A 237 6.07 16.11 -3.37
C VAL A 237 6.03 16.40 -1.88
N VAL A 238 6.42 15.45 -1.04
CA VAL A 238 6.35 15.55 0.42
C VAL A 238 7.75 15.37 1.02
N ALA A 239 8.04 16.16 2.04
CA ALA A 239 9.28 16.10 2.79
C ALA A 239 9.43 14.78 3.55
N GLU A 240 10.55 14.11 3.35
CA GLU A 240 10.96 12.91 4.09
C GLU A 240 12.16 13.22 4.99
N SER A 241 12.29 12.49 6.11
CA SER A 241 13.42 12.62 7.03
C SER A 241 14.78 12.19 6.45
N GLY A 242 14.78 11.44 5.35
CA GLY A 242 16.00 10.86 4.78
C GLY A 242 16.72 9.92 5.75
N GLY A 243 18.01 9.71 5.51
CA GLY A 243 18.91 8.96 6.40
C GLY A 243 19.71 9.89 7.31
N SER A 244 20.29 9.31 8.36
CA SER A 244 21.29 10.00 9.18
C SER A 244 22.32 9.05 9.79
N ILE A 245 23.55 9.52 9.92
CA ILE A 245 24.66 8.82 10.57
C ILE A 245 25.31 9.74 11.62
N LEU A 246 25.77 9.15 12.73
CA LEU A 246 26.59 9.88 13.71
C LEU A 246 27.93 10.26 13.10
N LEU A 247 28.35 11.51 13.31
CA LEU A 247 29.64 12.01 12.82
C LEU A 247 30.83 11.21 13.39
N SER A 248 30.68 10.63 14.59
CA SER A 248 31.65 9.71 15.19
C SER A 248 31.90 8.44 14.38
N SER A 249 30.96 8.08 13.50
CA SER A 249 31.04 6.91 12.62
C SER A 249 31.46 7.26 11.19
N VAL A 250 31.74 8.53 10.89
CA VAL A 250 32.21 8.99 9.57
C VAL A 250 33.73 9.02 9.57
N ASN A 251 34.35 8.67 8.44
CA ASN A 251 35.81 8.67 8.30
C ASN A 251 36.42 10.05 8.54
N THR A 252 37.51 10.08 9.29
CA THR A 252 38.26 11.30 9.54
C THR A 252 39.23 11.60 8.39
N ALA A 253 39.36 12.88 8.03
CA ALA A 253 40.25 13.35 6.98
C ALA A 253 41.59 13.80 7.58
N GLY A 254 42.43 12.85 8.00
CA GLY A 254 43.83 13.11 8.40
C GLY A 254 44.33 12.36 9.64
N SER A 255 45.63 12.49 9.93
CA SER A 255 46.35 11.76 10.98
C SER A 255 46.67 12.58 12.26
N GLY A 256 46.17 13.82 12.38
CA GLY A 256 46.70 14.80 13.33
C GLY A 256 45.86 15.14 14.56
N SER A 257 44.53 15.11 14.49
CA SER A 257 43.64 15.44 15.61
C SER A 257 42.21 15.00 15.28
N SER A 258 41.69 13.99 15.95
CA SER A 258 40.27 13.61 15.91
C SER A 258 39.63 13.96 17.25
N CYS A 259 38.37 14.36 17.25
CA CYS A 259 37.64 14.50 18.51
C CYS A 259 37.50 13.12 19.19
N SER A 260 37.56 13.07 20.51
CA SER A 260 37.28 11.82 21.24
C SER A 260 35.82 11.43 21.04
N THR A 261 35.55 10.16 20.76
CA THR A 261 34.21 9.62 20.53
C THR A 261 33.64 8.96 21.79
N GLY A 262 32.36 8.57 21.78
CA GLY A 262 31.76 7.76 22.85
C GLY A 262 31.66 8.48 24.21
N THR A 263 31.73 9.81 24.23
CA THR A 263 31.75 10.57 25.49
C THR A 263 30.34 10.82 25.99
N ASN A 264 30.03 10.38 27.20
CA ASN A 264 28.76 10.70 27.86
C ASN A 264 28.90 12.00 28.61
N ILE A 265 28.11 13.01 28.25
CA ILE A 265 28.20 14.34 28.85
C ILE A 265 26.82 14.94 29.08
N SER A 266 26.73 15.88 30.02
CA SER A 266 25.56 16.74 30.19
C SER A 266 25.94 18.17 29.82
N MET A 267 25.10 18.82 29.02
CA MET A 267 25.21 20.24 28.67
C MET A 267 23.88 20.92 28.98
N ASN A 268 23.91 21.86 29.91
CA ASN A 268 22.75 22.57 30.43
C ASN A 268 21.62 21.60 30.86
N GLY A 269 21.99 20.55 31.60
CA GLY A 269 21.06 19.54 32.12
C GLY A 269 20.53 18.53 31.09
N THR A 270 20.92 18.62 29.81
CA THR A 270 20.57 17.63 28.79
C THR A 270 21.72 16.65 28.61
N SER A 271 21.45 15.35 28.77
CA SER A 271 22.45 14.30 28.58
C SER A 271 22.57 13.88 27.12
N TYR A 272 23.78 13.87 26.61
CA TYR A 272 24.14 13.38 25.28
C TYR A 272 24.99 12.13 25.43
N LYS A 273 24.52 11.05 24.81
CA LYS A 273 25.26 9.79 24.70
C LYS A 273 26.10 9.87 23.44
N GLU A 274 27.35 9.43 23.51
CA GLU A 274 28.26 9.43 22.35
C GLU A 274 28.60 10.81 21.77
N ALA A 275 28.64 11.85 22.63
CA ALA A 275 29.10 13.16 22.21
C ALA A 275 30.56 13.11 21.73
N LEU A 276 30.89 13.96 20.76
CA LEU A 276 32.27 14.19 20.34
C LEU A 276 32.91 15.24 21.25
N ALA A 277 34.08 14.95 21.80
CA ALA A 277 34.85 15.89 22.60
C ALA A 277 36.02 16.45 21.78
N CYS A 278 35.93 17.72 21.40
CA CYS A 278 36.89 18.40 20.55
C CYS A 278 37.65 19.45 21.37
N SER A 279 38.96 19.29 21.55
CA SER A 279 39.79 20.25 22.28
C SER A 279 39.91 21.57 21.51
N GLY A 280 39.59 22.70 22.14
CA GLY A 280 39.80 24.01 21.56
C GLY A 280 41.29 24.37 21.51
N GLY A 281 41.71 25.13 20.51
CA GLY A 281 43.07 25.66 20.47
C GLY A 281 43.28 26.75 21.54
N TYR A 282 44.50 26.84 22.06
CA TYR A 282 44.87 27.80 23.11
C TYR A 282 45.00 29.23 22.59
N SER A 283 44.77 30.22 23.47
CA SER A 283 44.87 31.64 23.12
C SER A 283 44.04 32.02 21.90
N SER A 284 42.85 31.42 21.79
CA SER A 284 41.91 31.60 20.67
C SER A 284 42.44 31.16 19.31
N LYS A 285 43.48 30.32 19.26
CA LYS A 285 43.85 29.60 18.05
C LYS A 285 42.81 28.51 17.76
N GLU A 286 42.63 28.18 16.49
CA GLU A 286 41.71 27.13 16.07
C GLU A 286 42.41 25.77 16.06
N SER A 287 41.81 24.79 16.72
CA SER A 287 42.05 23.37 16.45
C SER A 287 41.09 22.93 15.36
N MET A 288 41.60 22.30 14.30
CA MET A 288 40.81 21.86 13.15
C MET A 288 40.61 20.35 13.18
N TYR A 289 39.36 19.93 13.00
CA TYR A 289 38.95 18.52 12.90
C TYR A 289 38.25 18.33 11.56
N ALA A 290 38.51 17.23 10.85
CA ALA A 290 37.97 17.04 9.51
C ALA A 290 37.43 15.62 9.28
N TRP A 291 36.35 15.53 8.51
CA TRP A 291 35.67 14.30 8.12
C TRP A 291 35.45 14.25 6.61
N VAL A 292 35.57 13.06 6.04
CA VAL A 292 35.30 12.80 4.63
C VAL A 292 33.80 12.60 4.46
N LEU A 293 33.16 13.51 3.73
CA LEU A 293 31.74 13.41 3.38
C LEU A 293 31.52 12.80 1.99
N GLY A 294 32.50 12.85 1.09
CA GLY A 294 32.39 12.24 -0.24
C GLY A 294 31.23 12.77 -1.10
N ARG A 295 30.64 13.93 -0.78
CA ARG A 295 29.37 14.46 -1.36
C ARG A 295 28.13 13.64 -1.02
N HIS A 296 28.24 12.77 -0.03
CA HIS A 296 27.20 11.88 0.45
C HIS A 296 26.48 12.45 1.68
N ALA A 297 26.38 13.77 1.77
CA ALA A 297 25.70 14.48 2.83
C ALA A 297 25.03 15.75 2.30
N SER A 298 23.98 16.18 2.99
CA SER A 298 23.24 17.41 2.69
C SER A 298 23.23 18.36 3.88
N THR A 299 23.18 17.84 5.10
CA THR A 299 23.13 18.68 6.30
C THR A 299 23.93 18.07 7.44
N PHE A 300 24.67 18.91 8.16
CA PHE A 300 25.25 18.56 9.44
C PHE A 300 24.48 19.26 10.56
N SER A 301 24.11 18.52 11.60
CA SER A 301 23.31 19.02 12.72
C SER A 301 23.94 18.58 14.03
N THR A 302 24.05 19.48 15.01
CA THR A 302 24.58 19.14 16.34
C THR A 302 24.15 20.17 17.38
N THR A 303 24.22 19.81 18.65
CA THR A 303 24.21 20.76 19.76
C THR A 303 25.64 20.93 20.28
N VAL A 304 26.18 22.14 20.11
CA VAL A 304 27.52 22.52 20.57
C VAL A 304 27.43 23.08 21.98
N GLY A 305 28.33 22.69 22.87
CA GLY A 305 28.37 23.28 24.20
C GLY A 305 29.58 22.88 25.04
N LEU A 306 29.57 23.38 26.26
CA LEU A 306 30.53 23.05 27.30
C LEU A 306 29.84 22.15 28.33
N ALA A 307 30.59 21.21 28.91
CA ALA A 307 30.08 20.30 29.92
C ALA A 307 29.61 21.03 31.19
N ASP A 308 28.57 20.49 31.84
CA ASP A 308 28.12 20.94 33.16
C ASP A 308 29.17 20.74 34.26
N SER A 309 30.15 19.85 34.04
CA SER A 309 31.32 19.65 34.91
C SER A 309 32.50 20.59 34.59
N GLY A 310 32.36 21.45 33.58
CA GLY A 310 33.38 22.37 33.11
C GLY A 310 33.51 23.64 33.97
N LYS A 311 34.40 24.54 33.53
CA LYS A 311 34.58 25.85 34.18
C LYS A 311 33.44 26.79 33.82
N THR A 312 32.99 27.58 34.80
CA THR A 312 31.84 28.48 34.64
C THR A 312 32.15 29.75 33.83
N ASP A 313 33.42 30.11 33.68
CA ASP A 313 33.90 31.24 32.89
C ASP A 313 34.38 30.83 31.48
N ALA A 314 34.31 29.55 31.14
CA ALA A 314 34.75 29.04 29.85
C ALA A 314 33.84 29.51 28.71
N THR A 315 34.49 29.90 27.62
CA THR A 315 33.85 30.26 26.35
C THR A 315 34.61 29.61 25.20
N ALA A 316 33.89 29.34 24.12
CA ALA A 316 34.47 28.81 22.90
C ALA A 316 33.68 29.25 21.67
N THR A 317 34.37 29.31 20.54
CA THR A 317 33.78 29.54 19.22
C THR A 317 34.01 28.31 18.37
N VAL A 318 32.94 27.80 17.77
CA VAL A 318 32.95 26.70 16.83
C VAL A 318 32.51 27.18 15.47
N ARG A 319 33.34 26.97 14.46
CA ARG A 319 33.02 27.23 13.06
C ARG A 319 32.90 25.90 12.33
N ILE A 320 31.88 25.80 11.50
CA ILE A 320 31.63 24.65 10.65
C ILE A 320 31.95 25.08 9.23
N LEU A 321 32.82 24.31 8.57
CA LEU A 321 33.26 24.58 7.23
C LEU A 321 32.92 23.40 6.31
N ALA A 322 32.43 23.70 5.12
CA ALA A 322 32.24 22.77 4.03
C ALA A 322 33.29 23.09 2.96
N ASP A 323 34.21 22.16 2.70
CA ASP A 323 35.33 22.34 1.77
C ASP A 323 36.13 23.65 2.02
N GLY A 324 36.32 23.99 3.30
CA GLY A 324 37.03 25.21 3.72
C GLY A 324 36.19 26.49 3.76
N ASN A 325 34.93 26.47 3.30
CA ASN A 325 34.01 27.60 3.38
C ASN A 325 33.19 27.53 4.66
N GLU A 326 33.15 28.61 5.44
CA GLU A 326 32.33 28.68 6.64
C GLU A 326 30.84 28.67 6.28
N VAL A 327 30.14 27.64 6.75
CA VAL A 327 28.70 27.43 6.53
C VAL A 327 27.87 27.64 7.80
N ALA A 328 28.48 27.56 8.98
CA ALA A 328 27.84 27.90 10.24
C ALA A 328 28.86 28.30 11.31
N ARG A 329 28.39 29.03 12.32
CA ARG A 329 29.16 29.42 13.51
C ARG A 329 28.29 29.35 14.76
N ALA A 330 28.89 28.92 15.85
CA ALA A 330 28.31 28.99 17.19
C ALA A 330 29.33 29.51 18.19
N ASP A 331 28.93 30.55 18.93
CA ASP A 331 29.61 31.00 20.13
C ASP A 331 28.90 30.39 21.34
N VAL A 332 29.63 29.67 22.17
CA VAL A 332 29.09 28.95 23.33
C VAL A 332 29.79 29.39 24.61
N ALA A 333 29.02 29.36 25.70
CA ALA A 333 29.50 29.63 27.05
C ALA A 333 28.92 28.59 28.01
N TYR A 334 29.48 28.53 29.22
CA TYR A 334 28.96 27.63 30.25
C TYR A 334 27.45 27.84 30.49
N GLY A 335 26.69 26.74 30.53
CA GLY A 335 25.23 26.77 30.68
C GLY A 335 24.46 27.31 29.47
N LYS A 336 25.13 27.60 28.34
CA LYS A 336 24.52 28.16 27.12
C LYS A 336 24.95 27.37 25.87
N PRO A 337 24.51 26.12 25.71
CA PRO A 337 24.73 25.37 24.47
C PRO A 337 23.95 25.99 23.31
N ALA A 338 24.45 25.78 22.09
CA ALA A 338 23.86 26.28 20.86
C ALA A 338 23.57 25.13 19.89
N LYS A 339 22.38 25.12 19.28
CA LYS A 339 22.07 24.21 18.19
C LYS A 339 22.63 24.76 16.88
N VAL A 340 23.28 23.90 16.11
CA VAL A 340 23.85 24.25 14.81
C VAL A 340 23.27 23.32 13.76
N ASN A 341 22.76 23.91 12.69
CA ASN A 341 22.38 23.21 11.45
C ASN A 341 23.16 23.89 10.32
N ALA A 342 24.01 23.12 9.65
CA ALA A 342 24.88 23.59 8.59
C ALA A 342 24.54 22.88 7.28
N ASP A 343 24.41 23.64 6.20
CA ASP A 343 24.32 23.09 4.86
C ASP A 343 25.70 22.59 4.43
N VAL A 344 25.79 21.29 4.15
CA VAL A 344 27.01 20.62 3.67
C VAL A 344 26.73 19.90 2.35
N SER A 345 25.69 20.33 1.64
CA SER A 345 25.30 19.75 0.36
C SER A 345 26.46 19.81 -0.64
N ASN A 346 26.74 18.67 -1.25
CA ASN A 346 27.84 18.49 -2.21
C ASN A 346 29.26 18.69 -1.64
N ALA A 347 29.41 18.81 -0.32
CA ALA A 347 30.73 18.96 0.29
C ALA A 347 31.52 17.64 0.23
N LEU A 348 32.80 17.72 -0.13
CA LEU A 348 33.71 16.57 -0.03
C LEU A 348 34.19 16.37 1.41
N ARG A 349 34.38 17.45 2.14
CA ARG A 349 34.95 17.46 3.48
C ARG A 349 34.17 18.39 4.40
N LEU A 350 33.83 17.88 5.58
CA LEU A 350 33.36 18.67 6.70
C LEU A 350 34.56 19.00 7.59
N GLU A 351 34.71 20.27 7.96
CA GLU A 351 35.71 20.69 8.93
C GLU A 351 35.04 21.43 10.08
N ILE A 352 35.51 21.20 11.29
CA ILE A 352 35.05 21.86 12.51
C ILE A 352 36.27 22.51 13.15
N ALA A 353 36.28 23.84 13.17
CA ALA A 353 37.31 24.64 13.82
C ALA A 353 36.82 25.04 15.21
N VAL A 354 37.60 24.70 16.25
CA VAL A 354 37.27 25.00 17.65
C VAL A 354 38.34 25.91 18.25
N SER A 355 37.93 27.07 18.75
CA SER A 355 38.82 27.99 19.46
C SER A 355 38.29 28.28 20.86
N SER A 356 39.19 28.34 21.84
CA SER A 356 38.86 28.69 23.23
C SER A 356 39.99 29.54 23.81
N LYS A 357 39.66 30.39 24.80
CA LYS A 357 40.68 31.20 25.48
C LYS A 357 41.72 30.33 26.18
N ASN A 358 41.26 29.29 26.86
CA ASN A 358 42.07 28.46 27.76
C ASN A 358 42.25 27.00 27.25
N GLY A 359 41.95 26.76 25.98
CA GLY A 359 41.97 25.41 25.39
C GLY A 359 40.88 24.49 25.97
N ASP A 360 39.74 25.05 26.37
CA ASP A 360 38.64 24.27 26.93
C ASP A 360 38.04 23.33 25.87
N THR A 361 37.64 22.12 26.29
CA THR A 361 37.03 21.12 25.41
C THR A 361 35.58 21.49 25.11
N VAL A 362 35.23 21.49 23.84
CA VAL A 362 33.86 21.66 23.36
C VAL A 362 33.27 20.31 23.00
N TYR A 363 32.00 20.12 23.33
CA TYR A 363 31.26 18.90 23.05
C TYR A 363 30.26 19.12 21.93
N LEU A 364 30.19 18.17 21.01
CA LEU A 364 29.17 18.10 19.96
C LEU A 364 28.21 16.97 20.32
N GLY A 365 27.06 17.33 20.88
CA GLY A 365 25.95 16.42 21.19
C GLY A 365 25.10 16.15 19.95
N ASP A 366 24.65 14.92 19.78
CA ASP A 366 23.84 14.46 18.64
C ASP A 366 24.40 14.96 17.29
N ALA A 367 25.72 14.86 17.12
CA ALA A 367 26.40 15.27 15.90
C ALA A 367 26.02 14.31 14.76
N LEU A 368 25.08 14.72 13.92
CA LEU A 368 24.47 13.91 12.87
C LEU A 368 24.77 14.51 11.50
N VAL A 369 25.24 13.67 10.60
CA VAL A 369 25.26 13.92 9.16
C VAL A 369 23.98 13.36 8.57
N LYS A 370 23.27 14.16 7.78
CA LYS A 370 21.95 13.85 7.23
C LYS A 370 21.94 14.04 5.72
N GLY A 371 21.13 13.25 5.03
CA GLY A 371 20.97 13.29 3.58
C GLY A 371 19.88 12.33 3.11
N THR A 372 19.83 12.08 1.81
CA THR A 372 19.00 10.99 1.26
C THR A 372 19.50 9.64 1.78
N THR A 373 18.65 8.61 1.78
CA THR A 373 19.02 7.25 2.19
C THR A 373 20.23 6.75 1.39
N ALA A 374 20.22 6.90 0.07
CA ALA A 374 21.34 6.50 -0.78
C ALA A 374 22.65 7.24 -0.47
N GLN A 375 22.59 8.51 -0.07
CA GLN A 375 23.76 9.24 0.38
C GLN A 375 24.31 8.65 1.69
N ILE A 376 23.45 8.43 2.68
CA ILE A 376 23.91 7.92 3.98
C ILE A 376 24.39 6.46 3.88
N ASP A 377 23.76 5.64 3.05
CA ASP A 377 24.21 4.26 2.78
C ASP A 377 25.64 4.24 2.19
N GLN A 378 26.00 5.22 1.34
CA GLN A 378 27.37 5.35 0.82
C GLN A 378 28.35 5.74 1.92
N LEU A 379 28.00 6.71 2.78
CA LEU A 379 28.85 7.06 3.94
C LEU A 379 29.06 5.89 4.89
N GLU A 380 28.04 5.04 5.05
CA GLU A 380 28.14 3.84 5.88
C GLU A 380 29.00 2.76 5.24
N ALA A 381 28.95 2.61 3.92
CA ALA A 381 29.75 1.64 3.17
C ALA A 381 31.24 2.02 3.13
N GLU A 382 31.57 3.31 3.25
CA GLU A 382 32.95 3.80 3.22
C GLU A 382 33.70 3.68 4.55
N LYS A 383 33.04 3.27 5.64
CA LYS A 383 33.60 3.16 7.01
C LYS A 383 34.86 2.30 7.15
#